data_AF-A0A7S2PFG6-F1
#
_entry.id   AF-A0A7S2PFG6-F1
#
_cell.length_a   1.000
_cell.length_b   1.000
_cell.length_c   1.000
_cell.angle_alpha   90.00
_cell.angle_beta   90.00
_cell.angle_gamma   90.00
#
_symmetry.space_group_name_H-M   'P 1'
#
loop_
_entity.id
_entity.type
_entity.pdbx_description
1 polymer ?
#
loop_
_entity_poly.entity_id
_entity_poly.type
_entity_poly.pdbx_seq_one_letter_code
_entity_poly.pdbx_strand_id
1 'polypeptide(L)'
;GAGVYSVDLWKRAQLEDSSWKYDVVPEIMDGKNIYDFVDPDIDKKLAQLEREEELLMKEAALRDDDQVLNEFAKTQNVLDELHSRMRQKRLENRLSKSKNGNPVLRKKKKKAEDVERQLEKQGLDGSKVRARSAAKTPRSSSLLGKRKRDATAGAADGEVARGRAASALRAASARSMSRMK
;
A
#
# COMPACT_ATOMS: atom_id res chain seq x y z
N GLY A 1 57.41 -23.50 -60.72
CA GLY A 1 56.76 -22.41 -61.48
C GLY A 1 55.89 -21.58 -60.56
N ALA A 2 55.35 -20.45 -61.04
CA ALA A 2 54.66 -19.41 -60.27
C ALA A 2 53.37 -19.83 -59.51
N GLY A 3 52.98 -21.11 -59.50
CA GLY A 3 51.82 -21.64 -58.78
C GLY A 3 52.11 -22.79 -57.80
N VAL A 4 53.37 -23.14 -57.58
CA VAL A 4 53.77 -24.26 -56.67
C VAL A 4 54.33 -23.75 -55.33
N TYR A 5 54.80 -22.50 -55.30
CA TYR A 5 55.41 -21.92 -54.10
C TYR A 5 54.37 -21.12 -53.30
N SER A 6 54.15 -21.51 -52.03
CA SER A 6 53.41 -20.70 -51.06
C SER A 6 54.39 -19.78 -50.33
N VAL A 7 54.10 -18.48 -50.31
CA VAL A 7 54.95 -17.49 -49.64
C VAL A 7 54.70 -17.56 -48.13
N ASP A 8 55.71 -17.94 -47.37
CA ASP A 8 55.68 -17.86 -45.91
C ASP A 8 55.88 -16.40 -45.46
N LEU A 9 54.80 -15.80 -44.94
CA LEU A 9 54.79 -14.43 -44.43
C LEU A 9 55.55 -14.30 -43.11
N TRP A 10 55.55 -15.36 -42.30
CA TRP A 10 56.18 -15.35 -40.98
C TRP A 10 57.69 -15.43 -41.08
N LYS A 11 58.26 -16.01 -42.16
CA LYS A 11 59.70 -16.19 -42.40
C LYS A 11 60.57 -14.97 -42.09
N ARG A 12 60.08 -13.74 -42.28
CA ARG A 12 60.84 -12.49 -42.04
C ARG A 12 60.65 -11.86 -40.65
N ALA A 13 59.74 -12.37 -39.82
CA ALA A 13 59.51 -11.87 -38.47
C ALA A 13 60.75 -12.07 -37.59
N GLN A 14 61.08 -11.02 -36.83
CA GLN A 14 62.12 -11.00 -35.79
C GLN A 14 61.42 -10.95 -34.44
N LEU A 15 61.49 -12.06 -33.71
CA LEU A 15 60.95 -12.21 -32.37
C LEU A 15 62.11 -12.46 -31.40
N GLU A 16 61.87 -12.28 -30.11
CA GLU A 16 62.87 -12.56 -29.07
C GLU A 16 63.25 -14.04 -29.04
N ASP A 17 62.26 -14.93 -29.16
CA ASP A 17 62.48 -16.34 -29.42
C ASP A 17 61.97 -16.74 -30.82
N SER A 18 62.84 -17.40 -31.58
CA SER A 18 62.54 -17.93 -32.90
C SER A 18 61.57 -19.11 -32.89
N SER A 19 61.41 -19.79 -31.74
CA SER A 19 60.51 -20.94 -31.60
C SER A 19 59.03 -20.53 -31.73
N TRP A 20 58.67 -19.34 -31.26
CA TRP A 20 57.28 -18.83 -31.24
C TRP A 20 56.76 -18.34 -32.60
N LYS A 21 57.61 -18.36 -33.62
CA LYS A 21 57.35 -17.75 -34.93
C LYS A 21 56.17 -18.36 -35.68
N TYR A 22 55.85 -19.61 -35.38
CA TYR A 22 54.76 -20.35 -36.01
C TYR A 22 53.65 -20.71 -35.00
N ASP A 23 53.69 -20.14 -33.79
CA ASP A 23 52.65 -20.33 -32.80
C ASP A 23 51.36 -19.62 -33.24
N VAL A 24 50.22 -20.26 -32.99
CA VAL A 24 48.91 -19.73 -33.39
C VAL A 24 48.39 -18.81 -32.29
N VAL A 25 48.25 -17.52 -32.60
CA VAL A 25 47.63 -16.55 -31.71
C VAL A 25 46.10 -16.71 -31.77
N PRO A 26 45.42 -16.95 -30.65
CA PRO A 26 43.96 -16.97 -30.63
C PRO A 26 43.42 -15.56 -30.89
N GLU A 27 42.33 -15.45 -31.64
CA GLU A 27 41.70 -14.17 -31.97
C GLU A 27 40.49 -13.87 -31.08
N ILE A 28 39.69 -14.90 -30.75
CA ILE A 28 38.43 -14.77 -30.01
C ILE A 28 38.44 -15.74 -28.82
N MET A 29 38.09 -15.23 -27.65
CA MET A 29 37.87 -16.02 -26.43
C MET A 29 36.63 -15.48 -25.71
N ASP A 30 35.71 -16.37 -25.33
CA ASP A 30 34.44 -16.04 -24.66
C ASP A 30 33.61 -14.94 -25.36
N GLY A 31 33.64 -14.94 -26.70
CA GLY A 31 32.93 -13.95 -27.51
C GLY A 31 33.56 -12.55 -27.51
N LYS A 32 34.76 -12.40 -26.95
CA LYS A 32 35.55 -11.16 -26.93
C LYS A 32 36.81 -11.31 -27.77
N ASN A 33 37.25 -10.22 -28.38
CA ASN A 33 38.49 -10.16 -29.15
C ASN A 33 39.68 -10.05 -28.20
N ILE A 34 40.70 -10.88 -28.40
CA ILE A 34 41.89 -10.90 -27.54
C ILE A 34 42.77 -9.66 -27.80
N TYR A 35 42.82 -9.14 -29.03
CA TYR A 35 43.64 -7.97 -29.37
C TYR A 35 43.29 -6.72 -28.54
N ASP A 36 42.05 -6.61 -28.06
CA ASP A 36 41.60 -5.49 -27.24
C ASP A 36 42.18 -5.53 -25.81
N PHE A 37 42.72 -6.67 -25.39
CA PHE A 37 43.26 -6.92 -24.04
C PHE A 37 44.79 -7.12 -24.03
N VAL A 38 45.49 -6.89 -25.14
CA VAL A 38 46.96 -6.98 -25.18
C VAL A 38 47.57 -5.63 -24.81
N ASP A 39 48.11 -5.52 -23.59
CA ASP A 39 48.76 -4.30 -23.07
C ASP A 39 50.01 -4.66 -22.24
N PRO A 40 51.17 -4.00 -22.43
CA PRO A 40 52.37 -4.25 -21.63
C PRO A 40 52.20 -3.98 -20.13
N ASP A 41 51.25 -3.14 -19.72
CA ASP A 41 50.98 -2.79 -18.32
C ASP A 41 49.74 -3.51 -17.75
N ILE A 42 49.24 -4.58 -18.40
CA ILE A 42 48.01 -5.27 -17.99
C ILE A 42 48.06 -5.78 -16.53
N ASP A 43 49.21 -6.28 -16.08
CA ASP A 43 49.39 -6.80 -14.73
C ASP A 43 49.18 -5.71 -13.66
N LYS A 44 49.62 -4.48 -13.95
CA LYS A 44 49.43 -3.35 -13.02
C LYS A 44 47.95 -2.95 -12.95
N LYS A 45 47.26 -2.94 -14.09
CA LYS A 45 45.82 -2.64 -14.16
C LYS A 45 45.00 -3.70 -13.44
N LEU A 46 45.34 -4.97 -13.62
CA LEU A 46 44.74 -6.09 -12.90
C LEU A 46 44.96 -5.98 -11.38
N ALA A 47 46.21 -5.73 -10.95
CA ALA A 47 46.50 -5.56 -9.52
C ALA A 47 45.81 -4.33 -8.89
N GLN A 48 45.53 -3.29 -9.67
CA GLN A 48 44.73 -2.17 -9.19
C GLN A 48 43.26 -2.57 -9.04
N LEU A 49 42.69 -3.23 -10.06
CA LEU A 49 41.31 -3.71 -10.04
C LEU A 49 41.05 -4.69 -8.89
N GLU A 50 41.96 -5.64 -8.65
CA GLU A 50 41.84 -6.59 -7.55
C GLU A 50 41.78 -5.90 -6.17
N ARG A 51 42.58 -4.83 -5.97
CA ARG A 51 42.52 -4.05 -4.72
C ARG A 51 41.22 -3.28 -4.57
N GLU A 52 40.72 -2.71 -5.66
CA GLU A 52 39.42 -2.01 -5.68
C GLU A 52 38.28 -2.99 -5.39
N GLU A 53 38.28 -4.17 -6.00
CA GLU A 53 37.31 -5.23 -5.73
C GLU A 53 37.41 -5.76 -4.30
N GLU A 54 38.61 -5.93 -3.74
CA GLU A 54 38.77 -6.36 -2.36
C GLU A 54 38.15 -5.35 -1.37
N LEU A 55 38.34 -4.04 -1.62
CA LEU A 55 37.70 -2.99 -0.82
C LEU A 55 36.18 -3.03 -0.97
N LEU A 56 35.68 -3.19 -2.19
CA LEU A 56 34.24 -3.26 -2.46
C LEU A 56 33.61 -4.51 -1.84
N MET A 57 34.29 -5.66 -1.88
CA MET A 57 33.84 -6.87 -1.19
C MET A 57 33.83 -6.71 0.33
N LYS A 58 34.82 -6.02 0.91
CA LYS A 58 34.81 -5.69 2.34
C LYS A 58 33.66 -4.77 2.72
N GLU A 59 33.38 -3.75 1.90
CA GLU A 59 32.22 -2.86 2.10
C GLU A 59 30.89 -3.62 1.94
N ALA A 60 30.78 -4.47 0.92
CA ALA A 60 29.60 -5.31 0.70
C ALA A 60 29.40 -6.31 1.84
N ALA A 61 30.47 -6.90 2.37
CA ALA A 61 30.40 -7.80 3.52
C ALA A 61 29.97 -7.07 4.81
N LEU A 62 30.22 -5.76 4.93
CA LEU A 62 29.73 -4.94 6.04
C LEU A 62 28.26 -4.54 5.87
N ARG A 63 27.72 -4.55 4.64
CA ARG A 63 26.27 -4.47 4.43
C ARG A 63 25.67 -5.81 4.79
N ASP A 64 25.14 -5.88 6.00
CA ASP A 64 24.39 -7.03 6.48
C ASP A 64 23.02 -7.08 5.79
N ASP A 65 23.04 -7.52 4.53
CA ASP A 65 21.86 -7.67 3.68
C ASP A 65 20.82 -8.58 4.35
N ASP A 66 21.26 -9.55 5.18
CA ASP A 66 20.39 -10.44 5.93
C ASP A 66 19.61 -9.70 7.02
N GLN A 67 20.21 -8.71 7.70
CA GLN A 67 19.47 -7.86 8.64
C GLN A 67 18.39 -7.03 7.92
N VAL A 68 18.73 -6.41 6.78
CA VAL A 68 17.79 -5.62 5.99
C VAL A 68 16.64 -6.48 5.47
N LEU A 69 16.94 -7.68 4.96
CA LEU A 69 15.94 -8.64 4.49
C LEU A 69 15.03 -9.13 5.62
N ASN A 70 15.58 -9.39 6.81
CA ASN A 70 14.80 -9.80 7.98
C ASN A 70 13.86 -8.70 8.48
N GLU A 71 14.31 -7.45 8.50
CA GLU A 71 13.45 -6.30 8.81
C GLU A 71 12.35 -6.13 7.77
N PHE A 72 12.69 -6.23 6.48
CA PHE A 72 11.71 -6.19 5.40
C PHE A 72 10.65 -7.29 5.55
N ALA A 73 11.05 -8.53 5.81
CA ALA A 73 10.14 -9.65 6.02
C ALA A 73 9.18 -9.42 7.21
N LYS A 74 9.70 -8.87 8.33
CA LYS A 74 8.86 -8.48 9.48
C LYS A 74 7.80 -7.45 9.09
N THR A 75 8.20 -6.42 8.33
CA THR A 75 7.24 -5.39 7.89
C THR A 75 6.19 -5.96 6.93
N GLN A 76 6.59 -6.86 6.02
CA GLN A 76 5.68 -7.49 5.07
C GLN A 76 4.61 -8.34 5.76
N ASN A 77 5.00 -9.13 6.76
CA ASN A 77 4.06 -9.92 7.56
C ASN A 77 3.01 -9.03 8.25
N VAL A 78 3.44 -7.90 8.83
CA VAL A 78 2.52 -6.94 9.46
C VAL A 78 1.56 -6.32 8.42
N LEU A 79 2.04 -5.99 7.23
CA LEU A 79 1.21 -5.46 6.14
C LEU A 79 0.18 -6.49 5.66
N ASP A 80 0.58 -7.75 5.52
CA ASP A 80 -0.32 -8.83 5.12
C ASP A 80 -1.40 -9.11 6.16
N GLU A 81 -1.04 -9.10 7.44
CA GLU A 81 -2.01 -9.14 8.53
C GLU A 81 -3.01 -7.98 8.47
N LEU A 82 -2.53 -6.76 8.25
CA LEU A 82 -3.37 -5.56 8.15
C LEU A 82 -4.32 -5.67 6.95
N HIS A 83 -3.82 -6.08 5.78
CA HIS A 83 -4.60 -6.30 4.58
C HIS A 83 -5.65 -7.40 4.77
N SER A 84 -5.30 -8.51 5.42
CA SER A 84 -6.25 -9.58 5.72
C SER A 84 -7.39 -9.11 6.62
N ARG A 85 -7.07 -8.36 7.70
CA ARG A 85 -8.07 -7.76 8.61
C ARG A 85 -8.97 -6.76 7.88
N MET A 86 -8.41 -5.92 7.00
CA MET A 86 -9.20 -5.00 6.17
C MET A 86 -10.14 -5.74 5.22
N ARG A 87 -9.68 -6.81 4.57
CA ARG A 87 -10.53 -7.65 3.70
C ARG A 87 -11.69 -8.26 4.49
N GLN A 88 -11.40 -8.83 5.66
CA GLN A 88 -12.43 -9.37 6.56
C GLN A 88 -13.45 -8.30 6.95
N LYS A 89 -13.02 -7.10 7.36
CA LYS A 89 -13.91 -6.00 7.72
C LYS A 89 -14.76 -5.51 6.55
N ARG A 90 -14.19 -5.45 5.34
CA ARG A 90 -14.95 -5.11 4.12
C ARG A 90 -16.01 -6.17 3.82
N LEU A 91 -15.69 -7.45 3.98
CA LEU A 91 -16.62 -8.56 3.78
C LEU A 91 -17.76 -8.52 4.81
N GLU A 92 -17.43 -8.36 6.10
CA GLU A 92 -18.41 -8.18 7.19
C GLU A 92 -19.36 -7.02 6.89
N ASN A 93 -18.81 -5.88 6.46
CA ASN A 93 -19.61 -4.71 6.09
C ASN A 93 -20.51 -4.99 4.87
N ARG A 94 -20.04 -5.72 3.86
CA ARG A 94 -20.87 -6.11 2.70
C ARG A 94 -21.99 -7.08 3.10
N LEU A 95 -21.69 -8.09 3.92
CA LEU A 95 -22.67 -9.05 4.44
C LEU A 95 -23.71 -8.38 5.33
N SER A 96 -23.29 -7.42 6.14
CA SER A 96 -24.19 -6.66 7.04
C SER A 96 -25.11 -5.69 6.29
N LYS A 97 -24.79 -5.35 5.03
CA LYS A 97 -25.63 -4.53 4.17
C LYS A 97 -26.55 -5.44 3.35
N SER A 98 -27.86 -5.34 3.56
CA SER A 98 -28.84 -5.99 2.69
C SER A 98 -28.71 -5.46 1.25
N LYS A 99 -28.72 -6.34 0.24
CA LYS A 99 -28.61 -5.96 -1.18
C LYS A 99 -29.83 -5.15 -1.68
N ASN A 100 -30.98 -5.25 -1.01
CA ASN A 100 -32.24 -4.61 -1.41
C ASN A 100 -33.00 -3.96 -0.22
N GLY A 101 -32.31 -3.51 0.83
CA GLY A 101 -32.94 -3.08 2.08
C GLY A 101 -33.06 -1.57 2.26
N ASN A 102 -34.24 -1.13 2.70
CA ASN A 102 -34.53 0.21 3.25
C ASN A 102 -33.41 0.66 4.22
N PRO A 103 -33.03 1.95 4.29
CA PRO A 103 -31.91 2.41 5.12
C PRO A 103 -32.02 1.89 6.56
N VAL A 104 -30.96 1.24 7.03
CA VAL A 104 -30.94 0.64 8.37
C VAL A 104 -31.05 1.77 9.41
N LEU A 105 -32.19 1.84 10.10
CA LEU A 105 -32.40 2.72 11.26
C LEU A 105 -31.29 2.48 12.30
N ARG A 106 -30.82 3.55 12.97
CA ARG A 106 -29.71 3.50 13.94
C ARG A 106 -29.88 2.30 14.90
N LYS A 107 -28.84 1.45 14.97
CA LYS A 107 -28.84 0.19 15.70
C LYS A 107 -29.31 0.35 17.15
N LYS A 108 -30.05 -0.66 17.66
CA LYS A 108 -30.41 -0.81 19.08
C LYS A 108 -29.16 -0.63 19.97
N LYS A 109 -29.35 -0.08 21.17
CA LYS A 109 -28.28 0.12 22.17
C LYS A 109 -27.55 -1.22 22.41
N LYS A 110 -26.23 -1.25 22.24
CA LYS A 110 -25.39 -2.43 22.55
C LYS A 110 -25.36 -2.65 24.07
N LYS A 111 -25.21 -3.89 24.52
CA LYS A 111 -24.97 -4.20 25.94
C LYS A 111 -23.59 -3.68 26.34
N ALA A 112 -23.44 -3.29 27.60
CA ALA A 112 -22.17 -2.78 28.12
C ALA A 112 -21.07 -3.85 28.08
N GLU A 113 -21.43 -5.11 28.35
CA GLU A 113 -20.54 -6.28 28.30
C GLU A 113 -19.95 -6.51 26.90
N ASP A 114 -20.75 -6.39 25.85
CA ASP A 114 -20.29 -6.56 24.46
C ASP A 114 -19.27 -5.49 24.06
N VAL A 115 -19.45 -4.27 24.58
CA VAL A 115 -18.54 -3.14 24.32
C VAL A 115 -17.24 -3.30 25.10
N GLU A 116 -17.33 -3.74 26.35
CA GLU A 116 -16.17 -4.05 27.19
C GLU A 116 -15.29 -5.13 26.57
N ARG A 117 -15.89 -6.27 26.16
CA ARG A 117 -15.17 -7.35 25.47
C ARG A 117 -14.50 -6.90 24.17
N GLN A 118 -15.11 -5.95 23.44
CA GLN A 118 -14.51 -5.40 22.22
C GLN A 118 -13.30 -4.49 22.52
N LEU A 119 -13.34 -3.75 23.62
CA LEU A 119 -12.24 -2.88 24.06
C LEU A 119 -11.07 -3.72 24.59
N GLU A 120 -11.34 -4.74 25.41
CA GLU A 120 -10.31 -5.66 25.89
C GLU A 120 -9.62 -6.41 24.75
N LYS A 121 -10.38 -6.83 23.72
CA LYS A 121 -9.81 -7.43 22.50
C LYS A 121 -8.88 -6.48 21.74
N GLN A 122 -9.05 -5.16 21.91
CA GLN A 122 -8.19 -4.13 21.34
C GLN A 122 -7.10 -3.67 22.30
N GLY A 123 -7.00 -4.25 23.50
CA GLY A 123 -6.03 -3.87 24.53
C GLY A 123 -6.38 -2.58 25.28
N LEU A 124 -7.64 -2.11 25.21
CA LEU A 124 -8.13 -0.92 25.88
C LEU A 124 -8.87 -1.29 27.18
N ASP A 125 -8.63 -0.53 28.25
CA ASP A 125 -9.30 -0.75 29.54
C ASP A 125 -10.81 -0.45 29.47
N GLY A 126 -11.62 -1.50 29.67
CA GLY A 126 -13.08 -1.45 29.64
C GLY A 126 -13.74 -0.99 30.96
N SER A 127 -12.98 -0.83 32.05
CA SER A 127 -13.48 -0.53 33.40
C SER A 127 -14.41 0.69 33.44
N LYS A 128 -14.08 1.75 32.71
CA LYS A 128 -14.85 3.00 32.61
C LYS A 128 -16.20 2.82 31.92
N VAL A 129 -16.35 1.84 31.02
CA VAL A 129 -17.63 1.53 30.37
C VAL A 129 -18.57 0.84 31.36
N ARG A 130 -18.04 -0.14 32.11
CA ARG A 130 -18.78 -0.87 33.15
C ARG A 130 -19.27 0.05 34.27
N ALA A 131 -18.41 0.94 34.76
CA ALA A 131 -18.76 1.92 35.80
C ALA A 131 -19.91 2.85 35.36
N ARG A 132 -19.87 3.34 34.11
CA ARG A 132 -20.93 4.21 33.57
C ARG A 132 -22.24 3.49 33.33
N SER A 133 -22.21 2.20 32.97
CA SER A 133 -23.44 1.41 32.83
C SER A 133 -24.10 1.08 34.16
N ALA A 134 -23.31 0.83 35.22
CA ALA A 134 -23.81 0.53 36.56
C ALA A 134 -24.44 1.75 37.25
N ALA A 135 -23.94 2.97 36.97
CA ALA A 135 -24.44 4.21 37.56
C ALA A 135 -25.81 4.68 37.03
N LYS A 136 -26.43 3.96 36.08
CA LYS A 136 -27.68 4.37 35.45
C LYS A 136 -28.89 3.79 36.19
N THR A 137 -29.40 4.52 37.18
CA THR A 137 -30.65 4.20 37.88
C THR A 137 -31.85 4.26 36.91
N PRO A 138 -32.80 3.31 36.98
CA PRO A 138 -34.01 3.39 36.17
C PRO A 138 -34.83 4.60 36.63
N ARG A 139 -35.02 5.58 35.75
CA ARG A 139 -35.99 6.66 35.97
C ARG A 139 -37.37 6.02 36.16
N SER A 140 -37.94 6.14 37.35
CA SER A 140 -39.30 5.72 37.66
C SER A 140 -40.26 6.30 36.62
N SER A 141 -40.85 5.45 35.78
CA SER A 141 -41.92 5.85 34.88
C SER A 141 -43.13 6.20 35.72
N SER A 142 -43.49 7.48 35.76
CA SER A 142 -44.71 7.95 36.41
C SER A 142 -45.93 7.31 35.74
N LEU A 143 -46.56 6.38 36.45
CA LEU A 143 -47.88 5.84 36.19
C LEU A 143 -48.95 6.91 36.43
N LEU A 144 -49.05 7.96 35.61
CA LEU A 144 -50.19 8.90 35.67
C LEU A 144 -50.41 9.59 34.32
N GLY A 145 -51.61 9.42 33.75
CA GLY A 145 -52.05 10.25 32.62
C GLY A 145 -53.09 9.63 31.69
N LYS A 146 -54.11 8.94 32.21
CA LYS A 146 -55.31 8.65 31.43
C LYS A 146 -55.98 9.97 31.02
N ARG A 147 -56.03 10.31 29.73
CA ARG A 147 -57.15 11.07 29.15
C ARG A 147 -57.53 10.51 27.78
N LYS A 148 -58.58 9.69 27.87
CA LYS A 148 -59.48 9.25 26.80
C LYS A 148 -60.12 10.49 26.15
N ARG A 149 -60.11 10.59 24.82
CA ARG A 149 -61.11 11.36 24.06
C ARG A 149 -61.50 10.54 22.84
N ASP A 150 -62.62 9.85 23.01
CA ASP A 150 -63.43 9.27 21.94
C ASP A 150 -64.36 10.35 21.37
N ALA A 151 -64.74 10.14 20.09
CA ALA A 151 -65.89 10.69 19.36
C ALA A 151 -65.88 12.18 18.96
N THR A 152 -66.32 12.66 17.78
CA THR A 152 -66.87 12.10 16.52
C THR A 152 -67.05 13.29 15.55
N ALA A 153 -66.90 13.06 14.25
CA ALA A 153 -67.62 13.63 13.09
C ALA A 153 -67.97 15.15 13.00
N GLY A 154 -67.41 15.81 11.97
CA GLY A 154 -68.19 16.33 10.82
C GLY A 154 -68.79 17.76 10.83
N ALA A 155 -68.54 18.49 9.72
CA ALA A 155 -69.23 19.68 9.14
C ALA A 155 -68.97 21.06 9.80
N ALA A 156 -68.28 22.03 9.15
CA ALA A 156 -68.71 22.97 8.08
C ALA A 156 -69.70 24.05 8.60
N ASP A 157 -69.62 25.37 8.43
CA ASP A 157 -68.85 26.33 7.61
C ASP A 157 -69.00 27.78 8.18
N GLY A 158 -68.08 28.70 7.80
CA GLY A 158 -68.22 30.18 7.72
C GLY A 158 -68.05 31.03 9.00
N GLU A 159 -67.41 32.21 9.04
CA GLU A 159 -66.65 33.05 8.08
C GLU A 159 -65.82 34.11 8.87
N VAL A 160 -64.57 34.34 8.41
CA VAL A 160 -63.64 35.51 8.40
C VAL A 160 -63.50 36.55 9.53
N ALA A 161 -62.26 36.69 10.06
CA ALA A 161 -61.59 37.99 10.25
C ALA A 161 -60.02 37.90 10.24
N ARG A 162 -59.45 38.24 9.07
CA ARG A 162 -58.15 38.87 8.71
C ARG A 162 -56.91 38.78 9.64
N GLY A 163 -55.77 38.37 9.05
CA GLY A 163 -54.44 38.62 9.63
C GLY A 163 -53.20 38.16 8.83
N ARG A 164 -53.02 38.66 7.59
CA ARG A 164 -51.74 38.81 6.83
C ARG A 164 -50.84 37.57 6.59
N ALA A 165 -51.04 36.94 5.42
CA ALA A 165 -49.96 36.29 4.66
C ALA A 165 -49.46 37.28 3.59
N ALA A 166 -48.15 37.53 3.53
CA ALA A 166 -47.52 38.29 2.47
C ALA A 166 -46.28 37.55 1.95
N SER A 167 -46.28 37.37 0.63
CA SER A 167 -45.15 37.17 -0.29
C SER A 167 -44.30 35.91 -0.14
N ALA A 168 -44.79 34.81 -0.70
CA ALA A 168 -43.96 34.04 -1.62
C ALA A 168 -43.97 34.76 -2.96
N LEU A 169 -42.80 35.22 -3.45
CA LEU A 169 -42.40 35.35 -4.86
C LEU A 169 -41.09 36.14 -4.96
N ARG A 170 -40.14 35.56 -5.72
CA ARG A 170 -38.88 36.12 -6.28
C ARG A 170 -37.62 36.09 -5.41
N ALA A 171 -36.80 35.06 -5.65
CA ALA A 171 -35.44 35.25 -6.19
C ALA A 171 -34.88 33.91 -6.69
N ALA A 172 -35.03 33.65 -7.99
CA ALA A 172 -34.15 32.76 -8.71
C ALA A 172 -32.92 33.57 -9.13
N SER A 173 -31.73 33.22 -8.61
CA SER A 173 -30.36 33.53 -9.08
C SER A 173 -29.43 33.24 -7.89
N ALA A 174 -28.37 32.44 -7.91
CA ALA A 174 -27.51 32.00 -8.99
C ALA A 174 -26.93 30.60 -8.66
N ARG A 175 -26.88 29.73 -9.67
CA ARG A 175 -25.92 28.62 -9.72
C ARG A 175 -24.55 29.24 -10.00
N SER A 176 -23.60 29.06 -9.09
CA SER A 176 -22.18 29.30 -9.35
C SER A 176 -21.46 27.96 -9.28
N MET A 177 -21.24 27.37 -10.45
CA MET A 177 -20.28 26.31 -10.68
C MET A 177 -18.89 26.95 -10.62
N SER A 178 -18.07 26.60 -9.63
CA SER A 178 -16.63 26.84 -9.73
C SER A 178 -15.95 25.55 -10.17
N ARG A 179 -15.41 25.61 -11.39
CA ARG A 179 -14.46 24.68 -11.97
C ARG A 179 -13.14 25.44 -12.05
N MET A 180 -12.12 24.98 -11.33
CA MET A 180 -10.71 25.35 -11.52
C MET A 180 -9.91 24.08 -11.20
N LYS A 181 -9.39 23.43 -12.25
CA LYS A 181 -8.05 23.56 -12.86
C LYS A 181 -7.11 22.55 -12.22
#